data_AF-A0AAU3I4C8-F1
#
_entry.id   AF-A0AAU3I4C8-F1
#
_cell.length_a   1.000
_cell.length_b   1.000
_cell.length_c   1.000
_cell.angle_alpha   90.00
_cell.angle_beta   90.00
_cell.angle_gamma   90.00
#
_symmetry.space_group_name_H-M   'P 1'
#
loop_
_entity.id
_entity.type
_entity.pdbx_description
1 polymer ?
#
loop_
_entity_poly.entity_id
_entity_poly.type
_entity_poly.pdbx_seq_one_letter_code
_entity_poly.pdbx_strand_id
1 'polypeptide(L)'
;MAVTQPSAALRPSAHPLANPGYGKRSAPDQTPRTGRDFAHLPTREASIAAYIDRLADESDLSIKTLAKHLPYGQCALSTALNNLSAAGHLRRVRRPVTVDGCPRWVWHTFFSRTAHDDAWWNSFLAGETPVTERPVAAAARSTAYSVLARLGRIDARLTLSAGECAALEGEAAEWFARGAGEPQLVQALTAGLPEHVAHAYAFVRARLLAKLPPRPEPQPPAPRYEVVCTACGEPGGDGGRLRGGLCGVCRGGRPALAAHEVRAHVGRLRAALRTGTRTEKTEKGAGT
;
A
#
# COMPACT_ATOMS: atom_id res chain seq x y z
N MET A 1 16.24 39.85 -24.08
CA MET A 1 15.49 38.63 -24.46
C MET A 1 15.88 37.54 -23.47
N ALA A 2 15.01 37.30 -22.49
CA ALA A 2 15.17 36.28 -21.48
C ALA A 2 14.57 34.96 -21.96
N VAL A 3 15.27 33.84 -21.79
CA VAL A 3 14.68 32.61 -21.25
C VAL A 3 15.79 31.83 -20.54
N THR A 4 15.78 31.86 -19.20
CA THR A 4 16.50 30.90 -18.37
C THR A 4 15.46 30.13 -17.57
N GLN A 5 15.21 28.86 -17.91
CA GLN A 5 14.88 27.77 -16.97
C GLN A 5 14.47 26.51 -17.73
N PRO A 6 15.22 25.40 -17.59
CA PRO A 6 14.62 24.09 -17.49
C PRO A 6 14.38 23.80 -16.01
N SER A 7 13.11 23.64 -15.63
CA SER A 7 12.71 23.16 -14.30
C SER A 7 13.30 21.78 -14.04
N ALA A 8 14.43 21.74 -13.32
CA ALA A 8 14.87 20.52 -12.67
C ALA A 8 13.86 20.22 -11.55
N ALA A 9 13.10 19.14 -11.69
CA ALA A 9 12.23 18.66 -10.62
C ALA A 9 13.06 18.47 -9.34
N LEU A 10 12.66 19.15 -8.27
CA LEU A 10 13.29 19.05 -6.94
C LEU A 10 13.45 17.58 -6.56
N ARG A 11 14.68 17.20 -6.20
CA ARG A 11 15.00 15.82 -5.81
C ARG A 11 14.26 15.47 -4.50
N PRO A 12 13.50 14.37 -4.44
CA PRO A 12 12.73 13.95 -3.25
C PRO A 12 13.57 13.55 -2.03
N SER A 13 14.90 13.46 -2.15
CA SER A 13 15.79 12.90 -1.11
C SER A 13 15.87 13.73 0.17
N ALA A 14 15.35 14.97 0.19
CA ALA A 14 15.30 15.84 1.36
C ALA A 14 13.94 15.79 2.09
N HIS A 15 12.97 15.00 1.60
CA HIS A 15 11.67 14.91 2.23
C HIS A 15 11.75 14.00 3.47
N PRO A 16 11.27 14.44 4.65
CA PRO A 16 11.43 13.67 5.87
C PRO A 16 10.56 12.40 5.86
N LEU A 17 11.06 11.38 6.54
CA LEU A 17 10.28 10.21 6.93
C LEU A 17 9.32 10.60 8.06
N ALA A 18 8.17 9.93 8.10
CA ALA A 18 7.24 10.01 9.21
C ALA A 18 7.75 9.20 10.40
N ASN A 19 7.10 9.37 11.56
CA ASN A 19 7.35 8.49 12.70
C ASN A 19 7.03 7.03 12.32
N PRO A 20 7.74 6.02 12.88
CA PRO A 20 7.51 4.61 12.56
C PRO A 20 6.03 4.23 12.61
N GLY A 21 5.55 3.62 11.53
CA GLY A 21 4.14 3.28 11.35
C GLY A 21 3.27 4.40 10.77
N TYR A 22 3.77 5.61 10.54
CA TYR A 22 3.02 6.66 9.85
C TYR A 22 3.55 6.85 8.42
N GLY A 23 2.83 7.62 7.60
CA GLY A 23 3.33 8.08 6.31
C GLY A 23 2.76 7.34 5.09
N LYS A 24 3.43 7.56 3.94
CA LYS A 24 3.07 7.01 2.64
C LYS A 24 3.20 5.49 2.62
N ARG A 25 2.25 4.80 2.01
CA ARG A 25 2.41 3.40 1.57
C ARG A 25 2.03 3.28 0.11
N SER A 26 2.85 2.60 -0.68
CA SER A 26 2.51 2.33 -2.07
C SER A 26 1.53 1.16 -2.14
N ALA A 27 0.46 1.28 -2.92
CA ALA A 27 -0.35 0.13 -3.31
C ALA A 27 0.50 -0.88 -4.12
N PRO A 28 0.21 -2.19 -4.05
CA PRO A 28 0.94 -3.21 -4.81
C PRO A 28 0.74 -3.06 -6.34
N ASP A 29 1.55 -3.78 -7.11
CA ASP A 29 1.40 -3.97 -8.57
C ASP A 29 1.39 -2.70 -9.43
N GLN A 30 2.08 -1.65 -8.99
CA GLN A 30 2.18 -0.44 -9.80
C GLN A 30 3.00 -0.69 -11.06
N THR A 31 2.43 -0.36 -12.22
CA THR A 31 3.08 -0.39 -13.54
C THR A 31 4.35 0.46 -13.55
N PRO A 32 5.27 0.34 -14.52
CA PRO A 32 6.39 1.28 -14.66
C PRO A 32 5.92 2.74 -14.83
N ARG A 33 6.73 3.72 -14.40
CA ARG A 33 6.36 5.15 -14.44
C ARG A 33 6.24 5.65 -15.86
N THR A 34 5.15 6.35 -16.17
CA THR A 34 4.97 7.02 -17.46
C THR A 34 4.61 8.49 -17.27
N GLY A 35 4.91 9.32 -18.27
CA GLY A 35 4.56 10.74 -18.23
C GLY A 35 3.05 11.02 -18.29
N ARG A 36 2.21 10.00 -18.49
CA ARG A 36 0.75 10.11 -18.66
C ARG A 36 -0.05 9.64 -17.44
N ASP A 37 0.62 9.13 -16.40
CA ASP A 37 -0.02 8.47 -15.24
C ASP A 37 -1.08 9.35 -14.55
N PHE A 38 -0.96 10.68 -14.64
CA PHE A 38 -1.86 11.65 -13.99
C PHE A 38 -2.50 12.66 -14.95
N ALA A 39 -2.51 12.39 -16.26
CA ALA A 39 -2.97 13.33 -17.27
C ALA A 39 -4.46 13.71 -17.17
N HIS A 40 -5.27 12.89 -16.48
CA HIS A 40 -6.69 13.11 -16.22
C HIS A 40 -6.96 14.03 -15.02
N LEU A 41 -5.94 14.36 -14.22
CA LEU A 41 -6.06 15.23 -13.06
C LEU A 41 -5.77 16.70 -13.46
N PRO A 42 -6.35 17.68 -12.74
CA PRO A 42 -5.96 19.07 -12.94
C PRO A 42 -4.47 19.27 -12.64
N THR A 43 -3.84 20.27 -13.29
CA THR A 43 -2.38 20.45 -13.31
C THR A 43 -1.72 20.43 -11.92
N ARG A 44 -2.38 21.06 -10.94
CA ARG A 44 -1.87 21.10 -9.55
C ARG A 44 -1.89 19.70 -8.91
N GLU A 45 -3.02 19.01 -8.98
CA GLU A 45 -3.20 17.65 -8.46
C GLU A 45 -2.26 16.67 -9.15
N ALA A 46 -2.09 16.76 -10.47
CA ALA A 46 -1.14 15.94 -11.24
C ALA A 46 0.32 16.18 -10.78
N SER A 47 0.71 17.45 -10.60
CA SER A 47 2.04 17.80 -10.08
C SER A 47 2.28 17.26 -8.67
N ILE A 48 1.27 17.34 -7.79
CA ILE A 48 1.35 16.82 -6.43
C ILE A 48 1.41 15.28 -6.43
N ALA A 49 0.60 14.62 -7.26
CA ALA A 49 0.61 13.17 -7.38
C ALA A 49 1.95 12.65 -7.92
N ALA A 50 2.53 13.31 -8.92
CA ALA A 50 3.85 12.99 -9.44
C ALA A 50 4.97 13.21 -8.40
N TYR A 51 4.81 14.17 -7.49
CA TYR A 51 5.73 14.34 -6.36
C TYR A 51 5.58 13.20 -5.35
N ILE A 52 4.35 12.89 -4.94
CA ILE A 52 4.05 11.82 -3.97
C ILE A 52 4.51 10.45 -4.49
N ASP A 53 4.34 10.16 -5.79
CA ASP A 53 4.76 8.90 -6.41
C ASP A 53 6.27 8.63 -6.30
N ARG A 54 7.09 9.69 -6.25
CA ARG A 54 8.54 9.59 -6.13
C ARG A 54 9.02 9.53 -4.68
N LEU A 55 8.14 9.80 -3.71
CA LEU A 55 8.49 9.67 -2.30
C LEU A 55 8.67 8.20 -1.94
N ALA A 56 9.68 7.92 -1.10
CA ALA A 56 9.82 6.62 -0.48
C ALA A 56 8.57 6.31 0.35
N ASP A 57 8.30 5.02 0.53
CA ASP A 57 7.33 4.62 1.53
C ASP A 57 7.80 5.10 2.92
N GLU A 58 6.84 5.35 3.81
CA GLU A 58 7.01 5.95 5.13
C GLU A 58 7.35 7.46 5.10
N SER A 59 7.35 8.12 3.94
CA SER A 59 7.47 9.58 3.87
C SER A 59 6.29 10.31 4.53
N ASP A 60 6.55 11.45 5.19
CA ASP A 60 5.51 12.23 5.89
C ASP A 60 4.58 13.03 4.95
N LEU A 61 3.39 12.49 4.70
CA LEU A 61 2.37 13.13 3.86
C LEU A 61 1.49 14.16 4.61
N SER A 62 1.93 14.68 5.75
CA SER A 62 1.20 15.75 6.44
C SER A 62 1.17 17.02 5.58
N ILE A 63 0.04 17.74 5.63
CA ILE A 63 -0.18 18.98 4.85
C ILE A 63 0.93 19.99 5.13
N LYS A 64 1.37 20.09 6.40
CA LYS A 64 2.44 21.00 6.81
C LYS A 64 3.78 20.63 6.21
N THR A 65 4.12 19.34 6.17
CA THR A 65 5.38 18.87 5.58
C THR A 65 5.35 19.07 4.07
N LEU A 66 4.28 18.67 3.39
CA LEU A 66 4.13 18.91 1.96
C LEU A 66 4.24 20.39 1.60
N ALA A 67 3.67 21.30 2.40
CA ALA A 67 3.74 22.75 2.17
C ALA A 67 5.17 23.33 2.30
N LYS A 68 6.08 22.64 2.98
CA LYS A 68 7.50 23.06 3.04
C LYS A 68 8.27 22.67 1.79
N HIS A 69 7.85 21.64 1.09
CA HIS A 69 8.58 21.06 -0.04
C HIS A 69 7.92 21.33 -1.41
N LEU A 70 6.70 21.82 -1.42
CA LEU A 70 5.93 22.12 -2.62
C LEU A 70 5.58 23.61 -2.71
N PRO A 71 5.42 24.16 -3.93
CA PRO A 71 5.07 25.57 -4.13
C PRO A 71 3.57 25.84 -3.90
N TYR A 72 2.93 25.14 -2.95
CA TYR A 72 1.49 25.21 -2.69
C TYR A 72 1.22 25.46 -1.21
N GLY A 73 0.25 26.34 -0.93
CA GLY A 73 -0.20 26.59 0.44
C GLY A 73 -0.95 25.40 1.05
N GLN A 74 -1.09 25.40 2.38
CA GLN A 74 -1.69 24.30 3.14
C GLN A 74 -3.15 23.99 2.69
N CYS A 75 -3.96 25.01 2.43
CA CYS A 75 -5.33 24.83 1.94
C CYS A 75 -5.39 24.19 0.54
N ALA A 76 -4.47 24.59 -0.34
CA ALA A 76 -4.37 24.03 -1.69
C ALA A 76 -3.94 22.56 -1.64
N LEU A 77 -2.99 22.22 -0.78
CA LEU A 77 -2.57 20.83 -0.55
C LEU A 77 -3.68 19.99 0.06
N SER A 78 -4.42 20.52 1.05
CA SER A 78 -5.59 19.84 1.61
C SER A 78 -6.62 19.51 0.52
N THR A 79 -6.94 20.49 -0.32
CA THR A 79 -7.87 20.35 -1.44
C THR A 79 -7.37 19.33 -2.46
N ALA A 80 -6.09 19.41 -2.83
CA ALA A 80 -5.50 18.48 -3.78
C ALA A 80 -5.51 17.04 -3.26
N LEU A 81 -5.19 16.81 -1.98
CA LEU A 81 -5.25 15.46 -1.40
C LEU A 81 -6.66 14.90 -1.35
N ASN A 82 -7.68 15.74 -1.11
CA ASN A 82 -9.08 15.34 -1.21
C ASN A 82 -9.45 14.97 -2.65
N ASN A 83 -9.03 15.77 -3.63
CA ASN A 83 -9.25 15.49 -5.05
C ASN A 83 -8.55 14.20 -5.52
N LEU A 84 -7.32 13.95 -5.07
CA LEU A 84 -6.60 12.70 -5.31
C LEU A 84 -7.31 11.50 -4.69
N SER A 85 -7.92 11.68 -3.52
CA SER A 85 -8.72 10.63 -2.88
C SER A 85 -10.01 10.35 -3.65
N ALA A 86 -10.68 11.40 -4.11
CA ALA A 86 -11.90 11.31 -4.92
C ALA A 86 -11.63 10.67 -6.29
N ALA A 87 -10.48 10.95 -6.88
CA ALA A 87 -10.02 10.35 -8.12
C ALA A 87 -9.45 8.92 -7.96
N GLY A 88 -9.44 8.37 -6.74
CA GLY A 88 -9.06 6.97 -6.51
C GLY A 88 -7.56 6.70 -6.38
N HIS A 89 -6.71 7.73 -6.33
CA HIS A 89 -5.25 7.58 -6.19
C HIS A 89 -4.77 7.52 -4.75
N LEU A 90 -5.61 7.96 -3.80
CA LEU A 90 -5.21 8.11 -2.40
C LEU A 90 -6.28 7.57 -1.45
N ARG A 91 -5.86 6.76 -0.47
CA ARG A 91 -6.74 6.29 0.59
C ARG A 91 -6.07 6.43 1.96
N ARG A 92 -6.74 7.12 2.88
CA ARG A 92 -6.31 7.22 4.28
C ARG A 92 -6.98 6.13 5.09
N VAL A 93 -6.21 5.55 6.01
CA VAL A 93 -6.67 4.52 6.93
C VAL A 93 -6.06 4.70 8.29
N ARG A 94 -6.69 4.10 9.29
CA ARG A 94 -6.10 3.90 10.62
C ARG A 94 -6.10 2.42 10.95
N ARG A 95 -5.12 1.97 11.72
CA ARG A 95 -5.08 0.61 12.26
C ARG A 95 -4.88 0.64 13.77
N PRO A 96 -5.51 -0.26 14.53
CA PRO A 96 -5.13 -0.48 15.91
C PRO A 96 -3.77 -1.19 15.92
N VAL A 97 -2.87 -0.74 16.79
CA VAL A 97 -1.61 -1.40 17.09
C VAL A 97 -1.46 -1.50 18.60
N THR A 98 -0.76 -2.51 19.07
CA THR A 98 -0.35 -2.60 20.46
C THR A 98 1.11 -2.17 20.55
N VAL A 99 1.39 -1.08 21.27
CA VAL A 99 2.75 -0.62 21.56
C VAL A 99 2.93 -0.69 23.07
N ASP A 100 3.90 -1.48 23.53
CA ASP A 100 4.18 -1.68 24.96
C ASP A 100 2.94 -2.14 25.77
N GLY A 101 2.10 -2.99 25.17
CA GLY A 101 0.86 -3.46 25.78
C GLY A 101 -0.32 -2.46 25.73
N CYS A 102 -0.09 -1.24 25.27
CA CYS A 102 -1.11 -0.20 25.17
C CYS A 102 -1.70 -0.11 23.75
N PRO A 103 -3.03 -0.09 23.58
CA PRO A 103 -3.66 0.10 22.29
C PRO A 103 -3.44 1.53 21.78
N ARG A 104 -2.94 1.66 20.56
CA ARG A 104 -2.74 2.94 19.85
C ARG A 104 -3.30 2.84 18.45
N TRP A 105 -3.75 3.98 17.91
CA TRP A 105 -4.12 4.09 16.50
C TRP A 105 -2.96 4.63 15.69
N VAL A 106 -2.68 3.98 14.57
CA VAL A 106 -1.61 4.36 13.65
C VAL A 106 -2.21 4.67 12.29
N TRP A 107 -1.88 5.83 11.73
CA TRP A 107 -2.48 6.35 10.51
C TRP A 107 -1.57 6.12 9.31
N HIS A 108 -2.13 5.59 8.23
CA HIS A 108 -1.43 5.40 6.96
C HIS A 108 -2.14 6.13 5.84
N THR A 109 -1.36 6.60 4.86
CA THR A 109 -1.89 7.10 3.60
C THR A 109 -1.37 6.21 2.47
N PHE A 110 -2.26 5.40 1.91
CA PHE A 110 -1.99 4.61 0.73
C PHE A 110 -2.08 5.48 -0.53
N PHE A 111 -1.15 5.26 -1.44
CA PHE A 111 -1.07 5.94 -2.72
C PHE A 111 -0.89 4.94 -3.85
N SER A 112 -1.64 5.12 -4.94
CA SER A 112 -1.51 4.35 -6.18
C SER A 112 -1.40 5.29 -7.38
N ARG A 113 -0.51 4.95 -8.32
CA ARG A 113 -0.47 5.60 -9.63
C ARG A 113 -1.69 5.28 -10.47
N THR A 114 -2.22 4.08 -10.33
CA THR A 114 -3.48 3.69 -10.97
C THR A 114 -4.65 4.16 -10.12
N ALA A 115 -5.65 4.77 -10.74
CA ALA A 115 -6.88 5.11 -10.04
C ALA A 115 -7.66 3.83 -9.73
N HIS A 116 -8.09 3.67 -8.49
CA HIS A 116 -8.94 2.55 -8.07
C HIS A 116 -10.26 3.05 -7.49
N ASP A 117 -11.34 2.31 -7.74
CA ASP A 117 -12.63 2.59 -7.16
C ASP A 117 -12.70 2.20 -5.67
N ASP A 118 -13.82 2.54 -5.02
CA ASP A 118 -14.00 2.26 -3.59
C ASP A 118 -14.06 0.76 -3.29
N ALA A 119 -14.58 -0.06 -4.23
CA ALA A 119 -14.71 -1.50 -4.04
C ALA A 119 -13.34 -2.16 -3.99
N TRP A 120 -12.46 -1.80 -4.93
CA TRP A 120 -11.07 -2.25 -4.95
C TRP A 120 -10.32 -1.82 -3.70
N TRP A 121 -10.41 -0.53 -3.31
CA TRP A 121 -9.72 -0.05 -2.11
C TRP A 121 -10.19 -0.79 -0.84
N ASN A 122 -11.49 -1.04 -0.70
CA ASN A 122 -12.01 -1.75 0.46
C ASN A 122 -11.54 -3.21 0.50
N SER A 123 -11.55 -3.91 -0.64
CA SER A 123 -11.04 -5.28 -0.73
C SER A 123 -9.55 -5.34 -0.39
N PHE A 124 -8.76 -4.36 -0.86
CA PHE A 124 -7.31 -4.36 -0.67
C PHE A 124 -6.98 -4.14 0.81
N LEU A 125 -7.69 -3.21 1.44
CA LEU A 125 -7.51 -2.87 2.85
C LEU A 125 -8.09 -3.91 3.81
N ALA A 126 -9.04 -4.72 3.35
CA ALA A 126 -9.54 -5.91 4.05
C ALA A 126 -8.59 -7.11 3.93
N GLY A 127 -7.59 -7.06 3.03
CA GLY A 127 -6.70 -8.18 2.72
C GLY A 127 -7.33 -9.25 1.83
N GLU A 128 -8.44 -8.92 1.15
CA GLU A 128 -9.23 -9.84 0.32
C GLU A 128 -8.88 -9.73 -1.17
N THR A 129 -8.18 -8.68 -1.59
CA THR A 129 -7.76 -8.58 -2.98
C THR A 129 -6.55 -9.47 -3.21
N PRO A 130 -6.62 -10.44 -4.14
CA PRO A 130 -5.42 -11.06 -4.65
C PRO A 130 -4.60 -9.95 -5.31
N VAL A 131 -3.38 -9.74 -4.83
CA VAL A 131 -2.29 -9.15 -5.62
C VAL A 131 -2.42 -9.76 -7.00
N THR A 132 -2.70 -8.93 -8.00
CA THR A 132 -3.15 -9.43 -9.29
C THR A 132 -1.90 -9.93 -10.01
N GLU A 133 -1.50 -11.17 -9.73
CA GLU A 133 -0.69 -11.93 -10.67
C GLU A 133 -1.46 -11.96 -11.98
N ARG A 134 -1.00 -11.09 -12.88
CA ARG A 134 -1.50 -10.85 -14.22
C ARG A 134 -1.98 -12.18 -14.85
N PRO A 135 -3.27 -12.33 -15.18
CA PRO A 135 -3.73 -13.54 -15.84
C PRO A 135 -3.19 -13.51 -17.27
N VAL A 136 -2.12 -14.26 -17.53
CA VAL A 136 -1.73 -14.59 -18.89
C VAL A 136 -2.75 -15.59 -19.39
N ALA A 137 -3.76 -15.08 -20.07
CA ALA A 137 -4.64 -15.87 -20.90
C ALA A 137 -3.82 -16.49 -22.04
N ALA A 138 -3.46 -17.74 -21.83
CA ALA A 138 -3.57 -18.78 -22.82
C ALA A 138 -3.94 -20.04 -22.04
N ALA A 139 -4.64 -21.00 -22.64
CA ALA A 139 -4.74 -22.35 -22.09
C ALA A 139 -3.36 -23.03 -22.18
N ALA A 140 -2.37 -22.44 -21.50
CA ALA A 140 -0.96 -22.74 -21.56
C ALA A 140 -0.58 -23.48 -20.28
N ARG A 141 0.12 -24.59 -20.49
CA ARG A 141 0.79 -25.42 -19.47
C ARG A 141 1.27 -24.58 -18.27
N SER A 142 1.11 -25.10 -17.05
CA SER A 142 1.42 -24.35 -15.84
C SER A 142 2.86 -23.81 -15.82
N THR A 143 3.10 -22.81 -14.97
CA THR A 143 4.45 -22.31 -14.69
C THR A 143 5.39 -23.43 -14.26
N ALA A 144 4.91 -24.36 -13.42
CA ALA A 144 5.68 -25.51 -12.96
C ALA A 144 6.12 -26.42 -14.11
N TYR A 145 5.19 -26.77 -15.00
CA TYR A 145 5.51 -27.52 -16.22
C TYR A 145 6.55 -26.78 -17.08
N SER A 146 6.35 -25.48 -17.28
CA SER A 146 7.20 -24.67 -18.15
C SER A 146 8.63 -24.56 -17.63
N VAL A 147 8.83 -24.51 -16.32
CA VAL A 147 10.15 -24.53 -15.69
C VAL A 147 10.82 -25.89 -15.87
N LEU A 148 10.10 -27.00 -15.63
CA LEU A 148 10.61 -28.36 -15.83
C LEU A 148 11.05 -28.61 -17.28
N ALA A 149 10.21 -28.21 -18.24
CA ALA A 149 10.50 -28.34 -19.67
C ALA A 149 11.70 -27.49 -20.14
N ARG A 150 12.14 -26.51 -19.35
CA ARG A 150 13.31 -25.67 -19.65
C ARG A 150 14.61 -26.22 -19.08
N LEU A 151 14.58 -27.18 -18.16
CA LEU A 151 15.78 -27.69 -17.48
C LEU A 151 16.81 -28.26 -18.46
N GLY A 152 16.40 -29.02 -19.47
CA GLY A 152 17.32 -29.56 -20.48
C GLY A 152 18.06 -28.50 -21.30
N ARG A 153 17.51 -27.28 -21.43
CA ARG A 153 18.20 -26.13 -22.06
C ARG A 153 19.17 -25.45 -21.12
N ILE A 154 18.98 -25.59 -19.80
CA ILE A 154 19.84 -25.02 -18.77
C ILE A 154 21.02 -25.97 -18.50
N ASP A 155 20.74 -27.27 -18.39
CA ASP A 155 21.73 -28.33 -18.27
C ASP A 155 21.22 -29.59 -18.99
N ALA A 156 21.96 -30.03 -20.01
CA ALA A 156 21.55 -31.15 -20.86
C ALA A 156 21.34 -32.47 -20.10
N ARG A 157 22.00 -32.64 -18.94
CA ARG A 157 21.85 -33.83 -18.07
C ARG A 157 20.45 -33.93 -17.44
N LEU A 158 19.66 -32.86 -17.45
CA LEU A 158 18.32 -32.79 -16.88
C LEU A 158 17.23 -32.67 -17.95
N THR A 159 17.45 -33.24 -19.13
CA THR A 159 16.43 -33.28 -20.19
C THR A 159 15.29 -34.21 -19.78
N LEU A 160 14.05 -33.71 -19.85
CA LEU A 160 12.83 -34.43 -19.50
C LEU A 160 11.87 -34.46 -20.70
N SER A 161 11.19 -35.58 -20.89
CA SER A 161 10.08 -35.71 -21.84
C SER A 161 8.83 -34.96 -21.38
N ALA A 162 7.89 -34.75 -22.30
CA ALA A 162 6.63 -34.07 -21.97
C ALA A 162 5.81 -34.80 -20.90
N GLY A 163 5.83 -36.14 -20.90
CA GLY A 163 5.14 -36.97 -19.89
C GLY A 163 5.80 -36.91 -18.52
N GLU A 164 7.13 -36.89 -18.47
CA GLU A 164 7.90 -36.70 -17.24
C GLU A 164 7.68 -35.31 -16.62
N CYS A 165 7.61 -34.26 -17.45
CA CYS A 165 7.26 -32.92 -17.00
C CYS A 165 5.86 -32.87 -16.39
N ALA A 166 4.87 -33.53 -17.01
CA ALA A 166 3.50 -33.59 -16.49
C ALA A 166 3.42 -34.38 -15.18
N ALA A 167 4.17 -35.48 -15.06
CA ALA A 167 4.21 -36.30 -13.86
C ALA A 167 4.85 -35.59 -12.65
N LEU A 168 5.80 -34.67 -12.87
CA LEU A 168 6.47 -33.88 -11.81
C LEU A 168 5.80 -32.54 -11.51
N GLU A 169 4.76 -32.20 -12.26
CA GLU A 169 4.14 -30.87 -12.22
C GLU A 169 3.54 -30.58 -10.84
N GLY A 170 2.96 -31.58 -10.18
CA GLY A 170 2.40 -31.44 -8.84
C GLY A 170 3.45 -31.13 -7.78
N GLU A 171 4.56 -31.88 -7.77
CA GLU A 171 5.67 -31.62 -6.84
C GLU A 171 6.33 -30.26 -7.10
N ALA A 172 6.49 -29.87 -8.37
CA ALA A 172 7.02 -28.55 -8.72
C ALA A 172 6.04 -27.41 -8.39
N ALA A 173 4.73 -27.63 -8.50
CA ALA A 173 3.72 -26.65 -8.10
C ALA A 173 3.74 -26.40 -6.58
N GLU A 174 3.97 -27.45 -5.78
CA GLU A 174 4.10 -27.33 -4.32
C GLU A 174 5.28 -26.41 -3.91
N TRP A 175 6.36 -26.34 -4.69
CA TRP A 175 7.44 -25.37 -4.45
C TRP A 175 6.94 -23.92 -4.52
N PHE A 176 6.18 -23.59 -5.57
CA PHE A 176 5.60 -22.25 -5.74
C PHE A 176 4.53 -21.96 -4.68
N ALA A 177 3.73 -22.97 -4.31
CA ALA A 177 2.76 -22.85 -3.21
C ALA A 177 3.43 -22.53 -1.86
N ARG A 178 4.68 -22.94 -1.68
CA ARG A 178 5.51 -22.58 -0.51
C ARG A 178 6.30 -21.28 -0.67
N GLY A 179 6.02 -20.51 -1.72
CA GLY A 179 6.61 -19.20 -1.98
C GLY A 179 7.97 -19.24 -2.67
N ALA A 180 8.42 -20.39 -3.18
CA ALA A 180 9.67 -20.44 -3.93
C ALA A 180 9.51 -19.80 -5.31
N GLY A 181 10.47 -18.98 -5.71
CA GLY A 181 10.54 -18.42 -7.07
C GLY A 181 11.15 -19.39 -8.08
N GLU A 182 10.91 -19.14 -9.37
CA GLU A 182 11.51 -19.91 -10.47
C GLU A 182 13.05 -20.04 -10.36
N PRO A 183 13.82 -18.96 -10.08
CA PRO A 183 15.27 -19.07 -9.95
C PRO A 183 15.72 -19.99 -8.81
N GLN A 184 14.98 -19.98 -7.69
CA GLN A 184 15.28 -20.81 -6.53
C GLN A 184 15.02 -22.29 -6.83
N LEU A 185 13.90 -22.59 -7.50
CA LEU A 185 13.59 -23.94 -7.94
C LEU A 185 14.66 -24.46 -8.92
N VAL A 186 15.01 -23.68 -9.95
CA VAL A 186 16.05 -24.04 -10.91
C VAL A 186 17.38 -24.30 -10.21
N GLN A 187 17.83 -23.39 -9.34
CA GLN A 187 19.06 -23.54 -8.59
C GLN A 187 19.04 -24.81 -7.71
N ALA A 188 17.92 -25.10 -7.04
CA ALA A 188 17.80 -26.30 -6.23
C ALA A 188 17.94 -27.58 -7.05
N LEU A 189 17.45 -27.58 -8.29
CA LEU A 189 17.53 -28.72 -9.22
C LEU A 189 18.90 -28.85 -9.89
N THR A 190 19.61 -27.75 -10.17
CA THR A 190 20.88 -27.76 -10.92
C THR A 190 22.14 -27.65 -10.06
N ALA A 191 22.07 -27.21 -8.80
CA ALA A 191 23.26 -27.00 -7.98
C ALA A 191 23.95 -28.32 -7.60
N GLY A 192 25.24 -28.49 -7.92
CA GLY A 192 26.00 -29.70 -7.53
C GLY A 192 25.49 -30.96 -8.21
N LEU A 193 25.29 -30.91 -9.53
CA LEU A 193 24.95 -32.07 -10.34
C LEU A 193 26.16 -33.02 -10.46
N PRO A 194 25.96 -34.35 -10.35
CA PRO A 194 27.01 -35.31 -10.62
C PRO A 194 27.43 -35.26 -12.09
N GLU A 195 28.66 -35.66 -12.39
CA GLU A 195 29.21 -35.65 -13.75
C GLU A 195 28.27 -36.32 -14.76
N HIS A 196 27.66 -37.43 -14.37
CA HIS A 196 26.62 -38.11 -15.12
C HIS A 196 25.33 -38.28 -14.30
N VAL A 197 24.19 -38.02 -14.93
CA VAL A 197 22.84 -38.27 -14.39
C VAL A 197 22.20 -39.37 -15.22
N ALA A 198 22.17 -40.60 -14.69
CA ALA A 198 21.64 -41.75 -15.42
C ALA A 198 20.11 -41.67 -15.67
N HIS A 199 19.36 -41.07 -14.73
CA HIS A 199 17.90 -40.96 -14.80
C HIS A 199 17.43 -39.57 -14.38
N ALA A 200 17.25 -38.67 -15.36
CA ALA A 200 16.86 -37.28 -15.13
C ALA A 200 15.56 -37.14 -14.33
N TYR A 201 14.51 -37.88 -14.70
CA TYR A 201 13.23 -37.86 -13.98
C TYR A 201 13.37 -38.23 -12.50
N ALA A 202 14.02 -39.36 -12.20
CA ALA A 202 14.19 -39.84 -10.83
C ALA A 202 15.04 -38.85 -10.01
N PHE A 203 16.08 -38.28 -10.61
CA PHE A 203 16.93 -37.30 -9.96
C PHE A 203 16.18 -36.00 -9.64
N VAL A 204 15.44 -35.45 -10.61
CA VAL A 204 14.65 -34.23 -10.42
C VAL A 204 13.57 -34.45 -9.36
N ARG A 205 12.85 -35.58 -9.42
CA ARG A 205 11.85 -35.93 -8.39
C ARG A 205 12.45 -36.01 -6.99
N ALA A 206 13.59 -36.70 -6.86
CA ALA A 206 14.29 -36.83 -5.59
C ALA A 206 14.67 -35.46 -5.02
N ARG A 207 15.14 -34.53 -5.86
CA ARG A 207 15.44 -33.16 -5.43
C ARG A 207 14.22 -32.33 -5.09
N LEU A 208 13.15 -32.42 -5.87
CA LEU A 208 11.89 -31.72 -5.59
C LEU A 208 11.36 -32.09 -4.20
N LEU A 209 11.45 -33.37 -3.83
CA LEU A 209 11.00 -33.86 -2.52
C LEU A 209 11.99 -33.53 -1.40
N ALA A 210 13.29 -33.80 -1.61
CA ALA A 210 14.30 -33.65 -0.56
C ALA A 210 14.62 -32.19 -0.23
N LYS A 211 14.52 -31.28 -1.21
CA LYS A 211 14.81 -29.85 -1.04
C LYS A 211 13.55 -28.99 -0.94
N LEU A 212 12.38 -29.61 -0.82
CA LEU A 212 11.12 -28.90 -0.74
C LEU A 212 11.18 -27.86 0.39
N PRO A 213 10.93 -26.57 0.11
CA PRO A 213 10.96 -25.54 1.14
C PRO A 213 10.06 -25.90 2.31
N PRO A 214 10.37 -25.48 3.55
CA PRO A 214 9.45 -25.68 4.66
C PRO A 214 8.09 -25.07 4.32
N ARG A 215 7.01 -25.62 4.90
CA ARG A 215 5.70 -24.99 4.77
C ARG A 215 5.84 -23.56 5.30
N PRO A 216 5.42 -22.54 4.53
CA PRO A 216 5.44 -21.18 5.01
C PRO A 216 4.62 -21.14 6.30
N GLU A 217 5.15 -20.47 7.32
CA GLU A 217 4.35 -20.16 8.49
C GLU A 217 3.10 -19.42 8.03
N PRO A 218 1.92 -19.70 8.61
CA PRO A 218 0.72 -18.93 8.30
C PRO A 218 1.05 -17.47 8.57
N GLN A 219 1.18 -16.68 7.51
CA GLN A 219 1.33 -15.24 7.69
C GLN A 219 0.08 -14.79 8.44
N PRO A 220 0.21 -14.05 9.56
CA PRO A 220 -0.95 -13.47 10.21
C PRO A 220 -1.74 -12.71 9.14
N PRO A 221 -3.08 -12.83 9.14
CA PRO A 221 -3.91 -12.20 8.12
C PRO A 221 -3.50 -10.74 7.98
N ALA A 222 -3.48 -10.25 6.74
CA ALA A 222 -3.08 -8.88 6.46
C ALA A 222 -3.75 -7.93 7.46
N PRO A 223 -3.00 -6.99 8.05
CA PRO A 223 -3.50 -6.16 9.14
C PRO A 223 -4.75 -5.40 8.66
N ARG A 224 -5.89 -5.64 9.30
CA ARG A 224 -7.16 -5.01 8.94
C ARG A 224 -7.05 -3.50 9.14
N TYR A 225 -7.13 -2.76 8.05
CA TYR A 225 -7.15 -1.30 8.07
C TYR A 225 -8.60 -0.81 8.13
N GLU A 226 -8.86 0.20 8.96
CA GLU A 226 -10.14 0.91 8.97
C GLU A 226 -10.02 2.16 8.09
N VAL A 227 -10.89 2.25 7.08
CA VAL A 227 -10.92 3.38 6.16
C VAL A 227 -11.46 4.62 6.87
N VAL A 228 -10.77 5.75 6.69
CA VAL A 228 -11.13 7.04 7.29
C VAL A 228 -11.29 8.11 6.23
N CYS A 229 -12.15 9.08 6.51
CA CYS A 229 -12.35 10.23 5.64
C CYS A 229 -11.04 11.01 5.48
N THR A 230 -10.64 11.27 4.24
CA THR A 230 -9.40 11.99 3.94
C THR A 230 -9.40 13.40 4.53
N ALA A 231 -10.56 14.04 4.62
CA ALA A 231 -10.71 15.41 5.11
C ALA A 231 -10.79 15.52 6.65
N CYS A 232 -11.68 14.76 7.31
CA CYS A 232 -11.90 14.87 8.75
C CYS A 232 -11.24 13.76 9.59
N GLY A 233 -10.79 12.67 8.97
CA GLY A 233 -10.23 11.51 9.67
C GLY A 233 -11.25 10.60 10.35
N GLU A 234 -12.54 10.91 10.30
CA GLU A 234 -13.56 10.04 10.90
C GLU A 234 -13.71 8.74 10.10
N PRO A 235 -13.88 7.58 10.79
CA PRO A 235 -14.19 6.34 10.13
C PRO A 235 -15.52 6.44 9.37
N GLY A 236 -15.69 5.62 8.34
CA GLY A 236 -16.95 5.50 7.61
C GLY A 236 -18.03 4.82 8.45
N GLY A 237 -18.60 5.54 9.42
CA GLY A 237 -19.68 5.05 10.28
C GLY A 237 -20.99 4.78 9.54
N ASP A 238 -21.93 4.22 10.30
CA ASP A 238 -23.19 3.61 9.87
C ASP A 238 -24.06 4.59 9.06
N GLY A 239 -24.07 4.41 7.74
CA GLY A 239 -24.97 5.15 6.84
C GLY A 239 -24.29 5.91 5.69
N GLY A 240 -22.96 6.00 5.66
CA GLY A 240 -22.26 6.63 4.54
C GLY A 240 -20.94 5.97 4.21
N ARG A 241 -20.94 4.97 3.32
CA ARG A 241 -19.70 4.47 2.69
C ARG A 241 -18.90 5.68 2.18
N LEU A 242 -17.65 5.81 2.61
CA LEU A 242 -16.73 6.86 2.21
C LEU A 242 -16.48 6.78 0.70
N ARG A 243 -17.29 7.47 -0.11
CA ARG A 243 -17.07 7.44 -1.57
C ARG A 243 -15.93 8.34 -1.96
N GLY A 244 -15.00 7.80 -2.73
CA GLY A 244 -13.75 8.50 -3.04
C GLY A 244 -12.98 8.89 -1.77
N GLY A 245 -13.13 8.13 -0.68
CA GLY A 245 -12.45 8.41 0.59
C GLY A 245 -12.93 9.65 1.34
N LEU A 246 -14.08 10.21 0.95
CA LEU A 246 -14.71 11.36 1.62
C LEU A 246 -16.09 10.99 2.15
N CYS A 247 -16.40 11.42 3.37
CA CYS A 247 -17.76 11.31 3.92
C CYS A 247 -18.72 12.27 3.20
N GLY A 248 -20.03 12.01 3.28
CA GLY A 248 -21.05 12.81 2.60
C GLY A 248 -20.94 14.31 2.90
N VAL A 249 -20.69 14.65 4.17
CA VAL A 249 -20.54 16.04 4.62
C VAL A 249 -19.29 16.71 4.03
N CYS A 250 -18.14 16.03 4.05
CA CYS A 250 -16.90 16.59 3.50
C CYS A 250 -16.94 16.69 1.97
N ARG A 251 -17.70 15.81 1.30
CA ARG A 251 -17.89 15.86 -0.16
C ARG A 251 -18.81 16.99 -0.61
N GLY A 252 -19.84 17.31 0.18
CA GLY A 252 -20.78 18.40 -0.12
C GLY A 252 -20.20 19.81 0.02
N GLY A 253 -18.93 19.92 0.44
CA GLY A 253 -18.35 21.18 0.90
C GLY A 253 -18.95 21.55 2.25
N ARG A 254 -18.11 21.66 3.29
CA ARG A 254 -18.60 22.25 4.54
C ARG A 254 -19.13 23.66 4.21
N PRO A 255 -20.35 24.04 4.60
CA PRO A 255 -20.73 25.44 4.52
C PRO A 255 -19.69 26.24 5.29
N ALA A 256 -19.13 27.26 4.65
CA ALA A 256 -18.19 28.15 5.31
C ALA A 256 -18.96 28.84 6.45
N LEU A 257 -18.74 28.40 7.69
CA LEU A 257 -19.24 29.12 8.85
C LEU A 257 -18.67 30.53 8.79
N ALA A 258 -19.53 31.52 8.93
CA ALA A 258 -19.09 32.90 8.96
C ALA A 258 -18.13 33.09 10.16
N ALA A 259 -17.11 33.93 10.00
CA ALA A 259 -16.06 34.09 11.01
C ALA A 259 -16.61 34.47 12.40
N HIS A 260 -17.77 35.12 12.46
CA HIS A 260 -18.44 35.44 13.73
C HIS A 260 -19.03 34.20 14.43
N GLU A 261 -19.55 33.23 13.67
CA GLU A 261 -20.10 31.97 14.20
C GLU A 261 -18.99 31.08 14.75
N VAL A 262 -17.86 31.01 14.05
CA VAL A 262 -16.65 30.30 14.52
C VAL A 262 -16.16 30.94 15.83
N ARG A 263 -16.04 32.27 15.88
CA ARG A 263 -15.63 32.99 17.10
C ARG A 263 -16.59 32.74 18.27
N ALA A 264 -17.90 32.77 18.01
CA ALA A 264 -18.91 32.50 19.03
C ALA A 264 -18.84 31.04 19.55
N HIS A 265 -18.64 30.08 18.67
CA HIS A 265 -18.50 28.66 19.03
C HIS A 265 -17.22 28.41 19.85
N VAL A 266 -16.08 28.96 19.42
CA VAL A 266 -14.81 28.90 20.18
C VAL A 266 -14.96 29.58 21.55
N GLY A 267 -15.69 30.70 21.62
CA GLY A 267 -16.02 31.38 22.87
C GLY A 267 -16.78 30.47 23.85
N ARG A 268 -17.82 29.77 23.37
CA ARG A 268 -18.59 28.81 24.17
C ARG A 268 -17.75 27.63 24.67
N LEU A 269 -16.91 27.04 23.81
CA LEU A 269 -16.00 25.95 24.20
C LEU A 269 -15.00 26.40 25.28
N ARG A 270 -14.41 27.59 25.14
CA ARG A 270 -13.51 28.16 26.16
C ARG A 270 -14.22 28.39 27.49
N ALA A 271 -15.46 28.88 27.46
CA ALA A 271 -16.26 29.08 28.67
C ALA A 271 -16.55 27.74 29.36
N ALA A 272 -16.99 26.73 28.62
CA ALA A 272 -17.28 25.39 29.14
C ALA A 272 -16.04 24.70 29.75
N LEU A 273 -14.88 24.82 29.11
CA LEU A 273 -13.62 24.28 29.64
C LEU A 273 -13.19 24.99 30.94
N ARG A 274 -13.41 26.31 31.04
CA ARG A 274 -13.11 27.07 32.28
C ARG A 274 -14.05 26.69 33.42
N THR A 275 -15.33 26.44 33.16
CA THR A 275 -16.29 26.03 34.18
C THR A 275 -16.04 24.60 34.66
N GLY A 276 -15.63 23.69 33.77
CA GLY A 276 -15.28 22.30 34.12
C GLY A 276 -14.02 22.19 34.99
N THR A 277 -13.02 23.05 34.79
CA THR A 277 -11.82 23.09 35.65
C THR A 277 -12.08 23.65 37.06
N ARG A 278 -13.22 24.33 37.29
CA ARG A 278 -13.54 24.92 38.58
C ARG A 278 -14.27 23.95 39.52
N THR A 279 -14.98 22.96 38.98
CA THR A 279 -15.68 21.93 39.78
C THR A 279 -14.73 20.88 40.36
N GLU A 280 -13.67 20.48 39.65
CA GLU A 280 -12.68 19.51 40.17
C GLU A 280 -11.79 20.08 41.29
N LYS A 281 -11.62 21.41 41.36
CA LYS A 281 -10.76 22.04 42.38
C LYS A 281 -11.47 22.24 43.72
N THR A 282 -12.80 22.20 43.76
CA THR A 282 -13.61 22.36 44.98
C THR A 282 -13.80 21.06 45.77
N GLU A 283 -13.67 19.88 45.16
CA GLU A 283 -13.86 18.59 45.86
C GLU A 283 -12.60 18.06 46.56
N LYS A 284 -11.41 18.55 46.21
CA LYS A 284 -10.13 18.14 46.84
C LYS A 284 -9.74 18.90 48.13
N GLY A 285 -10.62 19.76 48.65
CA GLY A 285 -10.35 20.63 49.81
C GLY A 285 -11.19 20.36 51.07
N ALA A 286 -12.08 19.36 51.07
CA ALA A 286 -12.92 19.01 52.22
C ALA A 286 -12.59 17.60 52.70
N GLY A 287 -11.57 17.48 53.54
CA GLY A 287 -11.12 16.19 54.09
C GLY A 287 -9.89 16.37 54.98
N THR A 288 -10.07 17.08 56.09
CA THR A 288 -9.26 16.97 57.32
C THR A 288 -10.19 16.53 58.42
#